data_AF-A0A0Q4FV36-F1
#
_entry.id   AF-A0A0Q4FV36-F1
#
_cell.length_a   1.000
_cell.length_b   1.000
_cell.length_c   1.000
_cell.angle_alpha   90.00
_cell.angle_beta   90.00
_cell.angle_gamma   90.00
#
_symmetry.space_group_name_H-M   'P 1'
#
loop_
_entity.id
_entity.type
_entity.pdbx_description
1 polymer ?
#
loop_
_entity_poly.entity_id
_entity_poly.type
_entity_poly.pdbx_seq_one_letter_code
_entity_poly.pdbx_strand_id
1 'polypeptide(L)'
;MMATKPKKKNPRLASGRKRVRQDVKLNAANTSLRSKYRTAVKNVEKAVLAGDKTKAAEAFARAQSVVDTVADKGIFHKNKAARDKSRLAAKVKALATAATAAA
;
A
#
# COMPACT_ATOMS: atom_id res chain seq x y z
N MET A 1 -29.06 -28.18 18.41
CA MET A 1 -28.71 -27.05 19.31
C MET A 1 -27.42 -27.37 20.06
N MET A 2 -26.25 -27.01 19.52
CA MET A 2 -24.98 -27.11 20.27
C MET A 2 -24.29 -25.75 20.16
N ALA A 3 -24.54 -24.89 21.15
CA ALA A 3 -23.82 -23.64 21.30
C ALA A 3 -22.35 -23.97 21.63
N THR A 4 -21.47 -23.90 20.63
CA THR A 4 -20.03 -23.92 20.86
C THR A 4 -19.69 -22.71 21.72
N LYS A 5 -19.31 -22.96 22.99
CA LYS A 5 -18.91 -21.93 23.95
C LYS A 5 -17.90 -20.97 23.30
N PRO A 6 -18.06 -19.64 23.41
CA PRO A 6 -17.11 -18.69 22.85
C PRO A 6 -15.73 -18.92 23.48
N LYS A 7 -14.75 -19.30 22.66
CA LYS A 7 -13.35 -19.51 23.08
C LYS A 7 -12.82 -18.16 23.58
N LYS A 8 -12.38 -18.09 24.85
CA LYS A 8 -11.84 -16.86 25.46
C LYS A 8 -10.75 -16.27 24.55
N LYS A 9 -10.95 -15.04 24.06
CA LYS A 9 -10.06 -14.32 23.11
C LYS A 9 -8.64 -14.07 23.65
N ASN A 10 -8.39 -14.30 24.94
CA ASN A 10 -7.11 -14.02 25.59
C ASN A 10 -6.35 -15.32 25.89
N PRO A 11 -5.10 -15.46 25.41
CA PRO A 11 -4.25 -16.60 25.74
C PRO A 11 -4.07 -16.78 27.25
N ARG A 12 -4.14 -18.02 27.73
CA ARG A 12 -3.98 -18.36 29.15
C ARG A 12 -2.52 -18.25 29.62
N LEU A 13 -1.56 -18.42 28.71
CA LEU A 13 -0.13 -18.28 28.98
C LEU A 13 0.26 -16.79 29.10
N ALA A 14 1.15 -16.47 30.04
CA ALA A 14 1.63 -15.10 30.25
C ALA A 14 2.34 -14.53 29.00
N SER A 15 3.09 -15.36 28.27
CA SER A 15 3.73 -15.01 26.99
C SER A 15 2.71 -14.63 25.92
N GLY A 16 1.59 -15.35 25.82
CA GLY A 16 0.52 -15.07 24.88
C GLY A 16 -0.21 -13.75 25.19
N ARG A 17 -0.46 -13.44 26.47
CA ARG A 17 -1.03 -12.14 26.87
C ARG A 17 -0.11 -10.97 26.50
N LYS A 18 1.21 -11.14 26.61
CA LYS A 18 2.20 -10.13 26.17
C LYS A 18 2.14 -9.93 24.66
N ARG A 19 2.08 -11.01 23.87
CA ARG A 19 1.97 -10.95 22.41
C ARG A 19 0.73 -10.18 21.96
N VAL A 20 -0.45 -10.48 22.51
CA VAL A 20 -1.69 -9.75 22.17
C VAL A 20 -1.53 -8.23 22.36
N ARG A 21 -0.91 -7.78 23.46
CA ARG A 21 -0.66 -6.34 23.68
C ARG A 21 0.32 -5.73 22.69
N GLN A 22 1.33 -6.49 22.27
CA GLN A 22 2.29 -6.05 21.26
C GLN A 22 1.64 -5.98 19.88
N ASP A 23 0.85 -6.99 19.53
CA ASP A 23 0.18 -7.09 18.23
C ASP A 23 -0.80 -5.95 18.00
N VAL A 24 -1.54 -5.50 19.02
CA VAL A 24 -2.42 -4.32 18.90
C VAL A 24 -1.62 -3.08 18.49
N LYS A 25 -0.47 -2.83 19.12
CA LYS A 25 0.39 -1.67 18.80
C LYS A 25 0.99 -1.78 17.39
N LEU A 26 1.49 -2.97 17.04
CA LEU A 26 2.07 -3.23 15.71
C LEU A 26 1.00 -3.13 14.61
N ASN A 27 -0.20 -3.64 14.85
CA ASN A 27 -1.32 -3.57 13.90
C ASN A 27 -1.73 -2.13 13.63
N ALA A 28 -1.79 -1.27 14.64
CA ALA A 28 -2.11 0.14 14.45
C ALA A 28 -1.08 0.84 13.54
N ALA A 29 0.22 0.64 13.79
CA ALA A 29 1.30 1.20 12.97
C ALA A 29 1.33 0.61 11.54
N ASN A 30 1.12 -0.70 11.40
CA ASN A 30 1.10 -1.36 10.09
C ASN A 30 -0.12 -0.94 9.27
N THR A 31 -1.26 -0.69 9.91
CA THR A 31 -2.47 -0.24 9.23
C THR A 31 -2.27 1.15 8.65
N SER A 32 -1.67 2.08 9.40
CA SER A 32 -1.39 3.44 8.87
C SER A 32 -0.41 3.41 7.69
N LEU A 33 0.64 2.59 7.76
CA LEU A 33 1.61 2.42 6.66
C LEU A 33 0.99 1.78 5.41
N ARG A 34 0.13 0.76 5.58
CA ARG A 34 -0.63 0.15 4.47
C ARG A 34 -1.56 1.16 3.83
N SER A 35 -2.26 1.97 4.61
CA SER A 35 -3.13 3.03 4.10
C SER A 35 -2.32 4.07 3.32
N LYS A 36 -1.18 4.52 3.86
CA LYS A 36 -0.28 5.47 3.17
C LYS A 36 0.16 4.95 1.80
N TYR A 37 0.56 3.67 1.73
CA TYR A 37 0.91 3.01 0.47
C TYR A 37 -0.26 3.02 -0.52
N ARG A 38 -1.44 2.57 -0.10
CA ARG A 38 -2.62 2.48 -0.97
C ARG A 38 -3.07 3.84 -1.47
N THR A 39 -3.01 4.87 -0.62
CA THR A 39 -3.34 6.25 -0.99
C THR A 39 -2.34 6.80 -2.02
N ALA A 40 -1.04 6.57 -1.85
CA ALA A 40 -0.04 6.99 -2.82
C ALA A 40 -0.29 6.40 -4.21
N VAL A 41 -0.55 5.09 -4.30
CA VAL A 41 -0.91 4.41 -5.55
C VAL A 41 -2.18 5.01 -6.16
N LYS A 42 -3.25 5.17 -5.35
CA LYS A 42 -4.53 5.70 -5.81
C LYS A 42 -4.42 7.13 -6.33
N ASN A 43 -3.56 7.96 -5.74
CA ASN A 43 -3.35 9.34 -6.18
C ASN A 43 -2.73 9.41 -7.58
N VAL A 44 -1.76 8.54 -7.87
CA VAL A 44 -1.19 8.43 -9.23
C VAL A 44 -2.25 7.95 -10.21
N GLU A 45 -3.04 6.94 -9.86
CA GLU A 45 -4.11 6.43 -10.74
C GLU A 45 -5.16 7.51 -11.04
N LYS A 46 -5.54 8.33 -10.06
CA LYS A 46 -6.44 9.47 -10.27
C LYS A 46 -5.84 10.51 -11.22
N ALA A 47 -4.57 10.86 -11.04
CA ALA A 47 -3.88 11.82 -11.92
C ALA A 47 -3.78 11.28 -13.35
N VAL A 48 -3.56 9.98 -13.51
CA VAL A 48 -3.55 9.31 -14.82
C VAL A 48 -4.94 9.38 -15.47
N LEU A 49 -6.01 9.09 -14.71
CA LEU A 49 -7.38 9.18 -15.24
C LEU A 49 -7.78 10.61 -15.63
N ALA A 50 -7.24 11.62 -14.94
CA ALA A 50 -7.48 13.02 -15.27
C ALA A 50 -6.73 13.50 -16.53
N GLY A 51 -5.75 12.74 -17.04
CA GLY A 51 -5.00 13.08 -18.25
C GLY A 51 -3.88 14.12 -18.08
N ASP A 52 -3.68 14.63 -16.87
CA ASP A 52 -2.65 15.65 -16.57
C ASP A 52 -1.24 15.03 -16.43
N LYS A 53 -0.45 15.05 -17.51
CA LYS A 53 0.91 14.45 -17.55
C LYS A 53 1.86 14.99 -16.47
N THR A 54 1.89 16.31 -16.28
CA THR A 54 2.80 16.97 -15.31
C THR A 54 2.46 16.56 -13.88
N LYS A 55 1.18 16.64 -13.51
CA LYS A 55 0.69 16.22 -12.19
C LYS A 55 0.88 14.71 -11.97
N ALA A 56 0.72 13.89 -13.00
CA ALA A 56 0.96 12.45 -12.91
C ALA A 56 2.43 12.12 -12.64
N ALA A 57 3.36 12.82 -13.29
CA ALA A 57 4.80 12.63 -13.07
C ALA A 57 5.24 13.05 -11.65
N GLU A 58 4.76 14.19 -11.16
CA GLU A 58 5.04 14.64 -9.79
C GLU A 58 4.43 13.71 -8.73
N ALA A 59 3.18 13.28 -8.93
CA ALA A 59 2.53 12.34 -8.04
C ALA A 59 3.27 11.00 -8.03
N PHE A 60 3.78 10.55 -9.18
CA PHE A 60 4.56 9.32 -9.30
C PHE A 60 5.90 9.42 -8.55
N ALA A 61 6.63 10.53 -8.66
CA ALA A 61 7.88 10.74 -7.93
C ALA A 61 7.67 10.68 -6.40
N ARG A 62 6.60 11.31 -5.90
CA ARG A 62 6.22 11.24 -4.47
C ARG A 62 5.76 9.84 -4.07
N ALA A 63 5.05 9.13 -4.95
CA ALA A 63 4.61 7.77 -4.67
C ALA A 63 5.77 6.78 -4.60
N GLN A 64 6.79 6.95 -5.44
CA GLN A 64 7.98 6.10 -5.50
C GLN A 64 8.66 6.00 -4.13
N SER A 65 8.98 7.14 -3.51
CA SER A 65 9.67 7.18 -2.21
C SER A 65 8.85 6.53 -1.09
N VAL A 66 7.54 6.75 -1.10
CA VAL A 66 6.61 6.16 -0.12
C VAL A 66 6.50 4.65 -0.30
N VAL A 67 6.38 4.17 -1.54
CA VAL A 67 6.26 2.74 -1.86
C VAL A 67 7.50 1.98 -1.41
N ASP A 68 8.69 2.50 -1.69
CA ASP A 68 9.96 1.85 -1.34
C ASP A 68 10.18 1.83 0.17
N THR A 69 9.97 2.97 0.85
CA THR A 69 10.10 3.05 2.32
C THR A 69 9.17 2.09 3.05
N VAL A 70 7.95 1.86 2.53
CA VAL A 70 7.00 0.93 3.15
C VAL A 70 7.35 -0.53 2.81
N ALA A 71 7.93 -0.79 1.64
CA ALA A 71 8.41 -2.11 1.26
C ALA A 71 9.61 -2.56 2.11
N ASP A 72 10.53 -1.64 2.43
CA ASP A 72 11.70 -1.93 3.28
C ASP A 72 11.32 -2.34 4.70
N LYS A 73 10.16 -1.87 5.19
CA LYS A 73 9.60 -2.28 6.49
C LYS A 73 9.01 -3.70 6.50
N GLY A 74 9.08 -4.43 5.38
CA GLY A 74 8.60 -5.80 5.26
C GLY A 74 7.07 -5.95 5.29
N ILE A 75 6.32 -4.84 5.24
CA ILE A 75 4.85 -4.86 5.25
C ILE A 75 4.31 -5.39 3.92
N PHE A 76 5.02 -5.11 2.83
CA PHE A 76 4.80 -5.67 1.50
C PHE A 76 6.09 -6.32 1.01
N HIS A 77 5.96 -7.41 0.24
CA HIS A 77 7.10 -8.01 -0.44
C HIS A 77 7.67 -7.05 -1.49
N LYS A 78 9.01 -7.00 -1.61
CA LYS A 78 9.72 -6.14 -2.58
C LYS A 78 9.21 -6.31 -4.01
N ASN A 79 8.98 -7.55 -4.44
CA ASN A 79 8.40 -7.87 -5.76
C ASN A 79 7.01 -7.26 -5.97
N LYS A 80 6.17 -7.17 -4.93
CA LYS A 80 4.85 -6.53 -5.05
C LYS A 80 5.02 -5.02 -5.28
N ALA A 81 5.89 -4.38 -4.51
CA ALA A 81 6.20 -2.95 -4.67
C ALA A 81 6.79 -2.66 -6.06
N ALA A 82 7.72 -3.49 -6.52
CA ALA A 82 8.31 -3.40 -7.86
C ALA A 82 7.25 -3.57 -8.97
N ARG A 83 6.34 -4.55 -8.83
CA ARG A 83 5.24 -4.77 -9.78
C ARG A 83 4.29 -3.58 -9.84
N ASP A 84 3.90 -3.04 -8.69
CA ASP A 84 3.00 -1.88 -8.63
C ASP A 84 3.67 -0.65 -9.24
N LYS A 85 4.96 -0.42 -8.96
CA LYS A 85 5.77 0.65 -9.55
C LYS A 85 5.87 0.54 -11.07
N SER A 86 6.19 -0.65 -11.59
CA SER A 86 6.29 -0.92 -13.03
C SER A 86 4.96 -0.67 -13.74
N ARG A 87 3.84 -1.13 -13.16
CA ARG A 87 2.50 -0.89 -13.72
C ARG A 87 2.14 0.59 -13.75
N LEU A 88 2.43 1.34 -12.69
CA LEU A 88 2.16 2.78 -12.64
C LEU A 88 3.02 3.54 -13.67
N ALA A 89 4.30 3.19 -13.79
CA ALA A 89 5.20 3.79 -14.78
C ALA A 89 4.69 3.54 -16.21
N ALA A 90 4.23 2.33 -16.52
CA ALA A 90 3.65 1.99 -17.81
C ALA A 90 2.40 2.84 -18.12
N LYS A 91 1.50 3.05 -17.14
CA LYS A 91 0.31 3.89 -17.29
C LYS A 91 0.67 5.36 -17.55
N VAL A 92 1.62 5.91 -16.81
CA VAL A 92 2.08 7.31 -17.00
C VAL A 92 2.75 7.47 -18.37
N LYS A 93 3.56 6.49 -18.79
CA LYS A 93 4.18 6.48 -20.13
C LYS A 93 3.14 6.34 -21.24
N ALA A 94 2.10 5.54 -21.06
CA ALA A 94 1.03 5.39 -22.04
C ALA A 94 0.30 6.72 -22.31
N LEU A 95 0.07 7.53 -21.27
CA LEU A 95 -0.42 8.90 -21.45
C LEU A 95 0.59 9.76 -22.23
N ALA A 96 1.89 9.60 -21.94
CA ALA A 96 2.96 10.28 -22.66
C ALA A 96 2.88 10.00 -24.17
N THR A 97 2.80 8.73 -24.55
CA THR A 97 2.77 8.27 -25.93
C THR A 97 1.46 8.61 -26.66
N ALA A 98 0.32 8.56 -25.97
CA ALA A 98 -0.97 8.89 -26.57
C ALA A 98 -1.04 10.35 -27.06
N ALA A 99 -0.47 11.30 -26.31
CA ALA A 99 -0.47 12.69 -26.77
C ALA A 99 0.57 12.97 -27.88
N THR A 100 1.63 12.17 -28.01
CA THR A 100 2.61 12.30 -29.10
C THR A 100 2.18 11.57 -30.38
N ALA A 101 1.25 10.61 -30.30
CA ALA A 101 0.72 9.91 -31.47
C ALA A 101 -0.49 10.62 -32.12
N ALA A 102 -1.04 11.62 -31.44
CA ALA A 102 -2.13 12.47 -31.94
C ALA A 102 -1.63 13.79 -32.57
N ALA A 103 -0.31 13.99 -32.63
CA ALA A 103 0.38 15.08 -33.30
C ALA A 103 1.18 14.51 -34.47
#